data_AF-A0A814ZJ45-F1
#
_entry.id   AF-A0A814ZJ45-F1
#
_cell.length_a   1.000
_cell.length_b   1.000
_cell.length_c   1.000
_cell.angle_alpha   90.00
_cell.angle_beta   90.00
_cell.angle_gamma   90.00
#
_symmetry.space_group_name_H-M   'P 1'
#
loop_
_entity.id
_entity.type
_entity.pdbx_description
1 polymer ?
#
loop_
_entity_poly.entity_id
_entity_poly.type
_entity_poly.pdbx_seq_one_letter_code
_entity_poly.pdbx_strand_id
1 'polypeptide(L)'
;KHIYHEPDINIISNSSQKLSVEYRYVRHLLQKTRRILFETNEKISFIKSLLYKIYRPNKYFHYSKQILNMYIIAFMLTYYLTFNILQAGFYIIEKLYSIFAIPLLVLTDELDLPHPQAFNLKYEMIIACFLTAIVYYGQLLWGMKSYQKHMIDSYKGIFIDIPPRTAFKSAQLISKHAHYPGYCLAYLGFAYISLGNIVFITIIILRVLFKQIFLVEQVAKVLIPILVLYLLKFILMWFLSRTFFLQKHGKTMALKNLRAFFIFNYFNFFFDCFLGIVSCSLRVTKASIAAVLFLPRLDYCIFGRTLEKMDSGFISYVSFIHMECLHTHPVLVYYCSLVCEKIERREQYLRSSKREMRNIEMEAYKRRQRAIFRWWLGYTLIRNTQLTQLRKHQVGHLQLQSAESFNEFLERKFFNRFQLPQTTKFTLTRSRRDLHAEGTMDSNTIIRNNTTACTTLLLDVDEHDDRKPGF
;
A
#
# COMPACT_ATOMS: atom_id res chain seq x y z
N LYS A 1 49.19 -14.35 -22.36
CA LYS A 1 49.74 -13.05 -21.91
C LYS A 1 48.97 -11.90 -22.58
N HIS A 2 47.84 -11.50 -22.02
CA HIS A 2 47.27 -10.18 -22.25
C HIS A 2 46.75 -9.69 -20.90
N ILE A 3 47.38 -8.60 -20.47
CA ILE A 3 47.31 -8.01 -19.14
C ILE A 3 45.95 -7.35 -19.01
N TYR A 4 44.98 -8.05 -18.42
CA TYR A 4 43.93 -7.37 -17.69
C TYR A 4 44.57 -6.86 -16.41
N HIS A 5 44.97 -5.59 -16.41
CA HIS A 5 45.03 -4.86 -15.17
C HIS A 5 43.61 -4.84 -14.61
N GLU A 6 43.32 -5.79 -13.72
CA GLU A 6 42.37 -5.59 -12.63
C GLU A 6 42.73 -4.23 -12.01
N PRO A 7 41.89 -3.20 -12.11
CA PRO A 7 42.16 -1.99 -11.36
C PRO A 7 42.04 -2.38 -9.88
N ASP A 8 43.16 -2.31 -9.17
CA ASP A 8 43.34 -2.63 -7.76
C ASP A 8 42.03 -2.61 -6.95
N ILE A 9 41.41 -3.79 -6.85
CA ILE A 9 40.28 -4.08 -5.97
C ILE A 9 40.71 -3.98 -4.49
N ASN A 10 42.01 -3.80 -4.24
CA ASN A 10 42.67 -3.82 -2.93
C ASN A 10 42.88 -2.43 -2.29
N ILE A 11 42.32 -1.34 -2.83
CA ILE A 11 42.31 -0.01 -2.16
C ILE A 11 40.89 0.41 -1.71
N ILE A 12 39.98 -0.55 -1.51
CA ILE A 12 38.68 -0.29 -0.86
C ILE A 12 38.68 -0.96 0.51
N SER A 13 39.52 -0.42 1.39
CA SER A 13 39.55 -0.72 2.82
C SER A 13 38.59 0.20 3.60
N ASN A 14 37.36 0.36 3.11
CA ASN A 14 36.23 0.81 3.95
C ASN A 14 35.21 -0.34 4.02
N SER A 15 35.45 -1.20 5.00
CA SER A 15 34.68 -2.41 5.33
C SER A 15 33.20 -2.14 5.66
N SER A 16 32.79 -0.89 5.86
CA SER A 16 31.41 -0.50 6.20
C SER A 16 30.44 -0.51 5.00
N GLN A 17 30.90 -0.17 3.79
CA GLN A 17 30.00 0.08 2.65
C GLN A 17 29.66 -1.20 1.85
N LYS A 18 30.56 -2.20 1.84
CA LYS A 18 30.27 -3.54 1.26
C LYS A 18 29.25 -4.34 2.09
N LEU A 19 29.00 -3.93 3.33
CA LEU A 19 28.09 -4.62 4.26
C LEU A 19 26.67 -4.05 4.27
N SER A 20 26.47 -2.85 3.69
CA SER A 20 25.18 -2.18 3.68
C SER A 20 24.15 -2.99 2.90
N VAL A 21 22.89 -2.90 3.32
CA VAL A 21 21.82 -3.74 2.76
C VAL A 21 21.37 -3.19 1.43
N GLU A 22 21.49 -1.88 1.25
CA GLU A 22 21.24 -1.15 0.02
C GLU A 22 22.23 -1.61 -1.07
N TYR A 23 23.51 -1.80 -0.74
CA TYR A 23 24.48 -2.39 -1.66
C TYR A 23 24.08 -3.80 -2.08
N ARG A 24 23.72 -4.65 -1.11
CA ARG A 24 23.28 -6.03 -1.37
C ARG A 24 22.01 -6.06 -2.23
N TYR A 25 21.08 -5.14 -2.00
CA TYR A 25 19.85 -4.98 -2.78
C TYR A 25 20.15 -4.57 -4.23
N VAL A 26 20.96 -3.53 -4.46
CA VAL A 26 21.32 -3.08 -5.82
C VAL A 26 22.12 -4.16 -6.56
N ARG A 27 23.08 -4.80 -5.89
CA ARG A 27 23.81 -5.95 -6.45
C ARG A 27 22.87 -7.07 -6.81
N HIS A 28 21.89 -7.37 -5.97
CA HIS A 28 20.87 -8.37 -6.25
C HIS A 28 20.05 -7.99 -7.48
N LEU A 29 19.60 -6.74 -7.63
CA LEU A 29 18.86 -6.29 -8.81
C LEU A 29 19.65 -6.49 -10.11
N LEU A 30 20.93 -6.10 -10.13
CA LEU A 30 21.80 -6.27 -11.30
C LEU A 30 22.13 -7.75 -11.59
N GLN A 31 22.21 -8.59 -10.55
CA GLN A 31 22.44 -10.04 -10.70
C GLN A 31 21.17 -10.84 -11.01
N LYS A 32 20.00 -10.37 -10.58
CA LYS A 32 18.69 -11.05 -10.74
C LYS A 32 18.36 -11.23 -12.21
N THR A 33 18.67 -10.24 -13.05
CA THR A 33 18.58 -10.35 -14.52
C THR A 33 19.36 -11.54 -15.08
N ARG A 34 20.43 -11.98 -14.40
CA ARG A 34 21.24 -13.14 -14.78
C ARG A 34 20.72 -14.47 -14.21
N ARG A 35 19.98 -14.45 -13.09
CA ARG A 35 19.44 -15.65 -12.42
C ARG A 35 18.06 -16.09 -12.88
N ILE A 36 17.21 -15.17 -13.35
CA ILE A 36 15.87 -15.51 -13.88
C ILE A 36 15.97 -16.53 -15.03
N LEU A 37 17.11 -16.60 -15.72
CA LEU A 37 17.42 -17.60 -16.75
C LEU A 37 17.68 -19.02 -16.21
N PHE A 38 17.82 -19.24 -14.90
CA PHE A 38 18.34 -20.50 -14.32
C PHE A 38 17.57 -21.05 -13.11
N GLU A 39 16.43 -20.49 -12.72
CA GLU A 39 15.78 -20.92 -11.47
C GLU A 39 14.87 -22.15 -11.66
N THR A 40 15.40 -23.32 -11.27
CA THR A 40 14.66 -24.59 -11.12
C THR A 40 13.93 -24.64 -9.78
N ASN A 41 12.66 -25.09 -9.79
CA ASN A 41 11.80 -25.21 -8.61
C ASN A 41 12.23 -26.35 -7.68
N GLU A 42 12.86 -26.02 -6.55
CA GLU A 42 13.02 -26.98 -5.44
C GLU A 42 11.72 -27.13 -4.64
N LYS A 43 11.43 -28.36 -4.21
CA LYS A 43 10.27 -28.69 -3.38
C LYS A 43 10.48 -28.19 -1.95
N ILE A 44 9.70 -27.20 -1.54
CA ILE A 44 9.73 -26.61 -0.20
C ILE A 44 8.91 -27.49 0.78
N SER A 45 9.44 -27.77 1.97
CA SER A 45 8.74 -28.56 3.00
C SER A 45 7.49 -27.83 3.54
N PHE A 46 6.50 -28.59 4.02
CA PHE A 46 5.21 -28.06 4.51
C PHE A 46 5.36 -26.99 5.61
N ILE A 47 6.26 -27.20 6.58
CA ILE A 47 6.53 -26.25 7.67
C ILE A 47 7.11 -24.94 7.14
N LYS A 48 8.05 -25.03 6.19
CA LYS A 48 8.59 -23.84 5.52
C LYS A 48 7.49 -23.12 4.73
N SER A 49 6.58 -23.85 4.07
CA SER A 49 5.43 -23.27 3.38
C SER A 49 4.50 -22.49 4.33
N LEU A 50 4.23 -23.02 5.52
CA LEU A 50 3.45 -22.33 6.55
C LEU A 50 4.17 -21.07 7.05
N LEU A 51 5.47 -21.15 7.34
CA LEU A 51 6.28 -19.99 7.71
C LEU A 51 6.32 -18.94 6.60
N TYR A 52 6.48 -19.34 5.33
CA TYR A 52 6.42 -18.45 4.17
C TYR A 52 5.04 -17.81 3.97
N LYS A 53 3.98 -18.42 4.51
CA LYS A 53 2.64 -17.84 4.53
C LYS A 53 2.56 -16.70 5.55
N ILE A 54 3.20 -16.84 6.70
CA ILE A 54 3.24 -15.86 7.80
C ILE A 54 4.25 -14.73 7.50
N TYR A 55 5.48 -15.07 7.16
CA TYR A 55 6.56 -14.12 6.88
C TYR A 55 7.43 -14.61 5.73
N ARG A 56 7.59 -13.80 4.68
CA ARG A 56 8.54 -14.11 3.60
C ARG A 56 9.88 -13.43 3.92
N PRO A 57 10.92 -14.17 4.36
CA PRO A 57 12.22 -13.58 4.57
C PRO A 57 12.77 -13.05 3.26
N ASN A 58 12.92 -11.74 3.17
CA ASN A 58 13.64 -11.09 2.09
C ASN A 58 14.98 -10.61 2.64
N LYS A 59 16.07 -11.22 2.17
CA LYS A 59 17.44 -10.91 2.62
C LYS A 59 17.89 -9.48 2.28
N TYR A 60 17.15 -8.77 1.43
CA TYR A 60 17.50 -7.46 0.90
C TYR A 60 16.50 -6.36 1.29
N PHE A 61 15.60 -6.63 2.24
CA PHE A 61 14.60 -5.68 2.69
C PHE A 61 14.70 -5.47 4.20
N HIS A 62 14.67 -4.21 4.62
CA HIS A 62 14.56 -3.84 6.03
C HIS A 62 13.27 -3.06 6.26
N TYR A 63 12.63 -3.36 7.39
CA TYR A 63 11.48 -2.62 7.86
C TYR A 63 11.93 -1.25 8.36
N SER A 64 11.13 -0.22 8.07
CA SER A 64 11.33 1.10 8.67
C SER A 64 11.24 1.01 10.20
N LYS A 65 12.06 1.79 10.89
CA LYS A 65 12.05 1.86 12.36
C LYS A 65 10.67 2.32 12.87
N GLN A 66 10.03 3.23 12.13
CA GLN A 66 8.72 3.76 12.47
C GLN A 66 7.67 2.66 12.50
N ILE A 67 7.58 1.86 11.42
CA ILE A 67 6.58 0.77 11.36
C ILE A 67 6.88 -0.29 12.43
N LEU A 68 8.15 -0.67 12.62
CA LEU A 68 8.53 -1.65 13.63
C LEU A 68 8.12 -1.17 15.04
N ASN A 69 8.37 0.08 15.37
CA ASN A 69 7.97 0.67 16.65
C ASN A 69 6.44 0.65 16.83
N MET A 70 5.67 1.02 15.80
CA MET A 70 4.21 0.98 15.87
C MET A 70 3.68 -0.43 16.14
N TYR A 71 4.23 -1.45 15.46
CA TYR A 71 3.81 -2.84 15.69
C TYR A 71 4.24 -3.34 17.08
N ILE A 72 5.42 -3.00 17.57
CA ILE A 72 5.86 -3.35 18.93
C ILE A 72 4.92 -2.72 19.97
N ILE A 73 4.60 -1.43 19.83
CA ILE A 73 3.64 -0.75 20.69
C ILE A 73 2.26 -1.41 20.59
N ALA A 74 1.83 -1.81 19.39
CA ALA A 74 0.57 -2.54 19.22
C ALA A 74 0.55 -3.88 19.96
N PHE A 75 1.65 -4.65 19.94
CA PHE A 75 1.78 -5.88 20.73
C PHE A 75 1.70 -5.60 22.23
N MET A 76 2.41 -4.58 22.72
CA MET A 76 2.37 -4.16 24.13
C MET A 76 0.96 -3.70 24.54
N LEU A 77 0.30 -2.92 23.67
CA LEU A 77 -1.07 -2.44 23.87
C LEU A 77 -2.05 -3.60 23.97
N THR A 78 -1.93 -4.63 23.13
CA THR A 78 -2.78 -5.82 23.21
C THR A 78 -2.62 -6.54 24.55
N TYR A 79 -1.38 -6.71 25.02
CA TYR A 79 -1.13 -7.31 26.33
C TYR A 79 -1.78 -6.49 27.45
N TYR A 80 -1.54 -5.17 27.46
CA TYR A 80 -2.12 -4.26 28.45
C TYR A 80 -3.64 -4.25 28.42
N LEU A 81 -4.26 -4.16 27.25
CA LEU A 81 -5.72 -4.18 27.09
C LEU A 81 -6.31 -5.52 27.54
N THR A 82 -5.68 -6.65 27.20
CA THR A 82 -6.15 -7.98 27.61
C THR A 82 -6.20 -8.11 29.12
N PHE A 83 -5.13 -7.70 29.81
CA PHE A 83 -5.05 -7.75 31.26
C PHE A 83 -6.13 -6.87 31.91
N ASN A 84 -6.27 -5.63 31.45
CA ASN A 84 -7.29 -4.71 31.97
C ASN A 84 -8.71 -5.18 31.71
N ILE A 85 -9.00 -5.72 30.52
CA ILE A 85 -10.33 -6.26 30.18
C ILE A 85 -10.67 -7.45 31.09
N LEU A 86 -9.70 -8.34 31.35
CA LEU A 86 -9.93 -9.47 32.26
C LEU A 86 -10.16 -9.00 33.71
N GLN A 87 -9.30 -8.12 34.22
CA GLN A 87 -9.43 -7.63 35.61
C GLN A 87 -10.72 -6.82 35.81
N ALA A 88 -10.97 -5.82 34.97
CA ALA A 88 -12.17 -5.01 35.05
C ALA A 88 -13.44 -5.83 34.75
N GLY A 89 -13.37 -6.75 33.79
CA GLY A 89 -14.45 -7.64 33.44
C GLY A 89 -14.85 -8.58 34.58
N PHE A 90 -13.88 -9.15 35.30
CA PHE A 90 -14.18 -9.99 36.47
C PHE A 90 -14.84 -9.19 37.59
N TYR A 91 -14.36 -7.98 37.85
CA TYR A 91 -14.95 -7.08 38.85
C TYR A 91 -16.40 -6.70 38.50
N ILE A 92 -16.66 -6.36 37.22
CA ILE A 92 -18.00 -6.02 36.74
C ILE A 92 -18.94 -7.23 36.82
N ILE A 93 -18.49 -8.42 36.42
CA ILE A 93 -19.29 -9.65 36.50
C ILE A 93 -19.67 -9.95 37.95
N GLU A 94 -18.75 -9.78 38.90
CA GLU A 94 -19.00 -10.01 40.32
C GLU A 94 -20.02 -9.01 40.89
N LYS A 95 -19.89 -7.72 40.56
CA LYS A 95 -20.87 -6.70 40.95
C LYS A 95 -22.24 -6.92 40.31
N LEU A 96 -22.29 -7.23 39.03
CA LEU A 96 -23.54 -7.55 38.33
C LEU A 96 -24.20 -8.75 39.00
N TYR A 97 -23.44 -9.81 39.30
CA TYR A 97 -23.98 -10.96 40.02
C TYR A 97 -24.53 -10.55 41.39
N SER A 98 -23.83 -9.74 42.19
CA SER A 98 -24.36 -9.31 43.49
C SER A 98 -25.65 -8.49 43.40
N ILE A 99 -25.81 -7.69 42.34
CA ILE A 99 -27.01 -6.86 42.12
C ILE A 99 -28.17 -7.73 41.62
N PHE A 100 -27.91 -8.63 40.66
CA PHE A 100 -28.94 -9.46 40.04
C PHE A 100 -29.27 -10.73 40.83
N ALA A 101 -28.39 -11.22 41.70
CA ALA A 101 -28.64 -12.39 42.52
C ALA A 101 -29.82 -12.18 43.46
N ILE A 102 -30.00 -10.99 44.04
CA ILE A 102 -31.07 -10.73 45.01
C ILE A 102 -32.46 -10.76 44.34
N PRO A 103 -32.73 -10.03 43.23
CA PRO A 103 -34.00 -10.15 42.52
C PRO A 103 -34.22 -11.53 41.87
N LEU A 104 -33.15 -12.16 41.39
CA LEU A 104 -33.26 -13.45 40.71
C LEU A 104 -33.53 -14.60 41.68
N LEU A 105 -33.03 -14.54 42.92
CA LEU A 105 -33.36 -15.52 43.98
C LEU A 105 -34.84 -15.46 44.35
N VAL A 106 -35.36 -14.23 44.53
CA VAL A 106 -36.79 -13.99 44.85
C VAL A 106 -37.69 -14.47 43.70
N LEU A 107 -37.29 -14.26 42.45
CA LEU A 107 -38.06 -14.70 41.29
C LEU A 107 -37.94 -16.22 41.04
N THR A 108 -36.81 -16.86 41.37
CA THR A 108 -36.63 -18.31 41.21
C THR A 108 -37.41 -19.12 42.25
N ASP A 109 -37.60 -18.59 43.47
CA ASP A 109 -38.41 -19.22 44.51
C ASP A 109 -39.92 -19.22 44.16
N GLU A 110 -40.41 -18.22 43.42
CA GLU A 110 -41.80 -18.20 42.94
C GLU A 110 -42.05 -19.08 41.70
N LEU A 111 -41.02 -19.40 40.91
CA LEU A 111 -41.15 -20.09 39.61
C LEU A 111 -40.50 -21.49 39.54
N ASP A 112 -39.96 -22.02 40.64
CA ASP A 112 -39.29 -23.34 40.69
C ASP A 112 -38.21 -23.51 39.58
N LEU A 113 -37.49 -22.43 39.27
CA LEU A 113 -36.45 -22.42 38.23
C LEU A 113 -35.08 -22.81 38.81
N PRO A 114 -34.23 -23.55 38.06
CA PRO A 114 -32.92 -23.98 38.54
C PRO A 114 -32.03 -22.78 38.85
N HIS A 115 -31.37 -22.81 40.03
CA HIS A 115 -30.56 -21.69 40.50
C HIS A 115 -29.50 -21.25 39.46
N PRO A 116 -29.37 -19.93 39.23
CA PRO A 116 -28.42 -19.36 38.28
C PRO A 116 -26.98 -19.54 38.80
N GLN A 117 -26.26 -20.53 38.28
CA GLN A 117 -24.85 -20.72 38.63
C GLN A 117 -23.99 -19.54 38.12
N ALA A 118 -23.52 -18.70 39.05
CA ALA A 118 -22.71 -17.50 38.84
C ALA A 118 -21.40 -17.67 38.04
N PHE A 119 -20.93 -18.91 37.87
CA PHE A 119 -19.50 -19.17 37.64
C PHE A 119 -19.08 -19.37 36.18
N ASN A 120 -19.98 -19.27 35.19
CA ASN A 120 -19.66 -19.61 33.79
C ASN A 120 -19.27 -18.45 32.86
N LEU A 121 -19.62 -17.20 33.17
CA LEU A 121 -19.27 -16.05 32.31
C LEU A 121 -17.77 -15.70 32.36
N LYS A 122 -17.09 -15.99 33.48
CA LYS A 122 -15.64 -15.75 33.62
C LYS A 122 -14.84 -16.61 32.63
N TYR A 123 -15.20 -17.88 32.47
CA TYR A 123 -14.57 -18.79 31.51
C TYR A 123 -14.77 -18.34 30.06
N GLU A 124 -15.98 -17.89 29.72
CA GLU A 124 -16.27 -17.37 28.37
C GLU A 124 -15.48 -16.12 28.05
N MET A 125 -15.29 -15.23 29.03
CA MET A 125 -14.48 -14.04 28.84
C MET A 125 -13.00 -14.39 28.61
N ILE A 126 -12.46 -15.37 29.34
CA ILE A 126 -11.09 -15.87 29.12
C ILE A 126 -10.96 -16.45 27.71
N ILE A 127 -11.88 -17.32 27.29
CA ILE A 127 -11.87 -17.93 25.95
C ILE A 127 -12.00 -16.84 24.87
N ALA A 128 -12.89 -15.86 25.06
CA ALA A 128 -13.08 -14.76 24.13
C ALA A 128 -11.81 -13.92 23.98
N CYS A 129 -11.16 -13.56 25.10
CA CYS A 129 -9.91 -12.81 25.10
C CYS A 129 -8.79 -13.60 24.40
N PHE A 130 -8.67 -14.90 24.69
CA PHE A 130 -7.68 -15.77 24.07
C PHE A 130 -7.88 -15.87 22.55
N LEU A 131 -9.11 -16.12 22.11
CA LEU A 131 -9.44 -16.20 20.67
C LEU A 131 -9.20 -14.87 19.97
N THR A 132 -9.59 -13.76 20.60
CA THR A 132 -9.38 -12.41 20.07
C THR A 132 -7.89 -12.09 19.94
N ALA A 133 -7.08 -12.41 20.94
CA ALA A 133 -5.63 -12.22 20.90
C ALA A 133 -4.99 -13.03 19.75
N ILE A 134 -5.39 -14.30 19.56
CA ILE A 134 -4.88 -15.13 18.46
C ILE A 134 -5.23 -14.51 17.10
N VAL A 135 -6.50 -14.15 16.87
CA VAL A 135 -6.93 -13.56 15.60
C VAL A 135 -6.19 -12.25 15.36
N TYR A 136 -6.09 -11.41 16.39
CA TYR A 136 -5.42 -10.11 16.31
C TYR A 136 -3.93 -10.23 16.00
N TYR A 137 -3.18 -11.11 16.68
CA TYR A 137 -1.77 -11.36 16.35
C TYR A 137 -1.59 -11.94 14.95
N GLY A 138 -2.51 -12.80 14.51
CA GLY A 138 -2.56 -13.27 13.12
C GLY A 138 -2.70 -12.11 12.12
N GLN A 139 -3.56 -11.14 12.40
CA GLN A 139 -3.73 -9.95 11.55
C GLN A 139 -2.50 -9.05 11.56
N LEU A 140 -1.84 -8.84 12.71
CA LEU A 140 -0.61 -8.05 12.78
C LEU A 140 0.52 -8.66 11.93
N LEU A 141 0.73 -9.96 12.04
CA LEU A 141 1.76 -10.66 11.24
C LEU A 141 1.45 -10.59 9.74
N TRP A 142 0.18 -10.73 9.37
CA TRP A 142 -0.26 -10.54 7.99
C TRP A 142 -0.02 -9.09 7.51
N GLY A 143 -0.32 -8.10 8.34
CA GLY A 143 -0.09 -6.68 8.06
C GLY A 143 1.40 -6.37 7.79
N MET A 144 2.31 -6.95 8.58
CA MET A 144 3.76 -6.82 8.34
C MET A 144 4.21 -7.39 6.99
N LYS A 145 3.60 -8.51 6.56
CA LYS A 145 3.87 -9.11 5.24
C LYS A 145 3.30 -8.24 4.10
N SER A 146 2.09 -7.73 4.29
CA SER A 146 1.43 -6.83 3.35
C SER A 146 2.24 -5.55 3.14
N TYR A 147 2.70 -4.93 4.23
CA TYR A 147 3.61 -3.79 4.20
C TYR A 147 4.88 -4.05 3.38
N GLN A 148 5.55 -5.20 3.61
CA GLN A 148 6.74 -5.55 2.84
C GLN A 148 6.44 -5.67 1.34
N LYS A 149 5.32 -6.31 0.98
CA LYS A 149 4.89 -6.43 -0.42
C LYS A 149 4.65 -5.04 -1.03
N HIS A 150 3.82 -4.23 -0.37
CA HIS A 150 3.46 -2.88 -0.79
C HIS A 150 4.68 -1.96 -0.97
N MET A 151 5.65 -2.03 -0.06
CA MET A 151 6.89 -1.26 -0.16
C MET A 151 7.76 -1.70 -1.35
N ILE A 152 7.92 -3.02 -1.54
CA ILE A 152 8.67 -3.56 -2.67
C ILE A 152 8.01 -3.22 -4.01
N ASP A 153 6.69 -3.25 -4.07
CA ASP A 153 5.95 -2.91 -5.29
C ASP A 153 5.99 -1.39 -5.56
N SER A 154 5.99 -0.57 -4.50
CA SER A 154 6.21 0.87 -4.59
C SER A 154 7.62 1.21 -5.09
N TYR A 155 8.67 0.50 -4.67
CA TYR A 155 10.03 0.65 -5.25
C TYR A 155 10.10 0.32 -6.74
N LYS A 156 9.20 -0.53 -7.25
CA LYS A 156 9.09 -0.83 -8.68
C LYS A 156 8.18 0.15 -9.44
N GLY A 157 7.45 1.00 -8.74
CA GLY A 157 6.40 1.85 -9.31
C GLY A 157 5.15 1.07 -9.73
N ILE A 158 4.88 -0.10 -9.13
CA ILE A 158 3.70 -0.93 -9.42
C ILE A 158 2.62 -0.63 -8.36
N PHE A 159 1.49 -0.06 -8.79
CA PHE A 159 0.44 0.45 -7.92
C PHE A 159 -0.91 -0.27 -8.11
N ILE A 160 -0.89 -1.61 -8.00
CA ILE A 160 -2.11 -2.45 -8.13
C ILE A 160 -2.95 -2.37 -6.86
N ASP A 161 -2.35 -2.65 -5.70
CA ASP A 161 -3.09 -2.70 -4.42
C ASP A 161 -3.26 -1.30 -3.80
N ILE A 162 -2.30 -0.41 -4.03
CA ILE A 162 -2.29 0.96 -3.49
C ILE A 162 -2.52 1.96 -4.62
N PRO A 163 -3.34 3.01 -4.43
CA PRO A 163 -3.51 4.04 -5.45
C PRO A 163 -2.20 4.79 -5.74
N PRO A 164 -1.95 5.15 -7.01
CA PRO A 164 -0.72 5.81 -7.42
C PRO A 164 -0.58 7.20 -6.79
N ARG A 165 0.66 7.67 -6.64
CA ARG A 165 0.97 8.97 -6.04
C ARG A 165 0.25 10.14 -6.74
N THR A 166 0.08 10.05 -8.05
CA THR A 166 -0.57 11.06 -8.90
C THR A 166 -2.04 11.28 -8.57
N ALA A 167 -2.69 10.33 -7.88
CA ALA A 167 -4.07 10.47 -7.46
C ALA A 167 -4.28 11.50 -6.34
N PHE A 168 -3.20 11.99 -5.71
CA PHE A 168 -3.23 12.88 -4.55
C PHE A 168 -2.32 14.10 -4.72
N LYS A 169 -2.71 15.22 -4.09
CA LYS A 169 -1.85 16.42 -4.00
C LYS A 169 -0.74 16.19 -2.97
N SER A 170 0.48 16.67 -3.25
CA SER A 170 1.65 16.48 -2.35
C SER A 170 1.41 16.99 -0.92
N ALA A 171 0.78 18.15 -0.76
CA ALA A 171 0.46 18.71 0.56
C ALA A 171 -0.51 17.82 1.35
N GLN A 172 -1.50 17.24 0.67
CA GLN A 172 -2.45 16.31 1.28
C GLN A 172 -1.76 15.03 1.74
N LEU A 173 -0.83 14.49 0.93
CA LEU A 173 -0.07 13.29 1.26
C LEU A 173 0.77 13.49 2.54
N ILE A 174 1.45 14.63 2.65
CA ILE A 174 2.27 14.96 3.83
C ILE A 174 1.39 15.12 5.07
N SER A 175 0.28 15.85 4.95
CA SER A 175 -0.68 16.02 6.06
C SER A 175 -1.22 14.65 6.54
N LYS A 176 -1.63 13.77 5.62
CA LYS A 176 -2.14 12.44 5.96
C LYS A 176 -1.08 11.50 6.53
N HIS A 177 0.17 11.62 6.07
CA HIS A 177 1.31 10.89 6.66
C HIS A 177 1.54 11.28 8.12
N ALA A 178 1.45 12.56 8.47
CA ALA A 178 1.65 13.03 9.85
C ALA A 178 0.68 12.40 10.85
N HIS A 179 -0.55 12.07 10.41
CA HIS A 179 -1.56 11.42 11.26
C HIS A 179 -1.41 9.88 11.34
N TYR A 180 -0.62 9.26 10.45
CA TYR A 180 -0.55 7.79 10.33
C TYR A 180 -0.15 7.08 11.64
N PRO A 181 0.90 7.50 12.39
CA PRO A 181 1.26 6.85 13.65
C PRO A 181 0.12 6.77 14.66
N GLY A 182 -0.57 7.90 14.87
CA GLY A 182 -1.67 8.00 15.82
C GLY A 182 -2.88 7.18 15.37
N TYR A 183 -3.24 7.27 14.08
CA TYR A 183 -4.32 6.48 13.52
C TYR A 183 -4.02 4.98 13.59
N CYS A 184 -2.79 4.56 13.27
CA CYS A 184 -2.39 3.16 13.37
C CYS A 184 -2.66 2.60 14.78
N LEU A 185 -2.16 3.26 15.82
CA LEU A 185 -2.33 2.80 17.20
C LEU A 185 -3.79 2.87 17.68
N ALA A 186 -4.50 3.95 17.37
CA ALA A 186 -5.89 4.13 17.80
C ALA A 186 -6.82 3.09 17.15
N TYR A 187 -6.69 2.87 15.85
CA TYR A 187 -7.50 1.88 15.12
C TYR A 187 -7.17 0.47 15.60
N LEU A 188 -5.89 0.16 15.82
CA LEU A 188 -5.46 -1.13 16.36
C LEU A 188 -6.05 -1.41 17.75
N GLY A 189 -5.98 -0.45 18.67
CA GLY A 189 -6.57 -0.57 20.01
C GLY A 189 -8.09 -0.69 19.98
N PHE A 190 -8.77 0.16 19.21
CA PHE A 190 -10.22 0.13 19.08
C PHE A 190 -10.72 -1.15 18.40
N ALA A 191 -10.00 -1.65 17.40
CA ALA A 191 -10.32 -2.89 16.73
C ALA A 191 -10.16 -4.10 17.65
N TYR A 192 -9.16 -4.11 18.53
CA TYR A 192 -9.00 -5.16 19.53
C TYR A 192 -10.22 -5.22 20.48
N ILE A 193 -10.65 -4.07 21.01
CA ILE A 193 -11.81 -3.97 21.90
C ILE A 193 -13.08 -4.40 21.16
N SER A 194 -13.30 -3.90 19.95
CA SER A 194 -14.50 -4.19 19.16
C SER A 194 -14.58 -5.67 18.78
N LEU A 195 -13.47 -6.25 18.31
CA LEU A 195 -13.38 -7.68 17.98
C LEU A 195 -13.63 -8.54 19.22
N GLY A 196 -13.04 -8.17 20.37
CA GLY A 196 -13.23 -8.86 21.64
C GLY A 196 -14.70 -8.91 22.09
N ASN A 197 -15.40 -7.78 22.00
CA ASN A 197 -16.83 -7.71 22.33
C ASN A 197 -17.68 -8.57 21.39
N ILE A 198 -17.42 -8.53 20.09
CA ILE A 198 -18.18 -9.33 19.10
C ILE A 198 -17.96 -10.82 19.34
N VAL A 199 -16.70 -11.24 19.56
CA VAL A 199 -16.36 -12.63 19.88
C VAL A 199 -17.04 -13.08 21.18
N PHE A 200 -17.01 -12.25 22.22
CA PHE A 200 -17.65 -12.53 23.50
C PHE A 200 -19.18 -12.70 23.37
N ILE A 201 -19.86 -11.78 22.68
CA ILE A 201 -21.30 -11.88 22.40
C ILE A 201 -21.60 -13.14 21.59
N THR A 202 -20.77 -13.45 20.59
CA THR A 202 -20.94 -14.65 19.76
C THR A 202 -20.84 -15.94 20.59
N ILE A 203 -19.88 -16.01 21.53
CA ILE A 203 -19.74 -17.16 22.45
C ILE A 203 -20.96 -17.28 23.36
N ILE A 204 -21.49 -16.17 23.90
CA ILE A 204 -22.70 -16.19 24.73
C ILE A 204 -23.90 -16.71 23.93
N ILE A 205 -24.10 -16.20 22.71
CA ILE A 205 -25.18 -16.64 21.83
C ILE A 205 -25.05 -18.14 21.53
N LEU A 206 -23.84 -18.60 21.19
CA LEU A 206 -23.57 -20.02 20.95
C LEU A 206 -23.91 -20.87 22.18
N ARG A 207 -23.52 -20.45 23.39
CA ARG A 207 -23.89 -21.18 24.62
C ARG A 207 -25.40 -21.25 24.79
N VAL A 208 -26.13 -20.15 24.62
CA VAL A 208 -27.58 -20.13 24.77
C VAL A 208 -28.24 -21.07 23.76
N LEU A 209 -27.79 -21.05 22.51
CA LEU A 209 -28.26 -21.97 21.47
C LEU A 209 -27.97 -23.43 21.82
N PHE A 210 -26.77 -23.77 22.29
CA PHE A 210 -26.44 -25.15 22.66
C PHE A 210 -27.20 -25.64 23.90
N LYS A 211 -27.49 -24.77 24.86
CA LYS A 211 -28.33 -25.12 26.02
C LYS A 211 -29.79 -25.34 25.62
N GLN A 212 -30.29 -24.57 24.66
CA GLN A 212 -31.66 -24.68 24.16
C GLN A 212 -31.68 -25.50 22.87
N ILE A 213 -31.37 -26.80 22.98
CA ILE A 213 -31.34 -27.75 21.85
C ILE A 213 -32.64 -27.68 21.02
N PHE A 214 -33.78 -27.45 21.67
CA PHE A 214 -35.06 -27.24 21.01
C PHE A 214 -35.04 -26.09 19.99
N LEU A 215 -34.47 -24.92 20.32
CA LEU A 215 -34.40 -23.79 19.38
C LEU A 215 -33.51 -24.11 18.17
N VAL A 216 -32.39 -24.80 18.40
CA VAL A 216 -31.51 -25.25 17.31
C VAL A 216 -32.24 -26.21 16.39
N GLU A 217 -33.02 -27.14 16.94
CA GLU A 217 -33.82 -28.08 16.17
C GLU A 217 -34.87 -27.37 15.31
N GLN A 218 -35.58 -26.37 15.87
CA GLN A 218 -36.58 -25.61 15.11
C GLN A 218 -35.95 -24.79 13.98
N VAL A 219 -34.83 -24.11 14.25
CA VAL A 219 -34.10 -23.36 13.22
C VAL A 219 -33.55 -24.30 12.15
N ALA A 220 -33.01 -25.45 12.54
CA ALA A 220 -32.46 -26.44 11.61
C ALA A 220 -33.56 -27.01 10.69
N LYS A 221 -34.76 -27.29 11.20
CA LYS A 221 -35.90 -27.77 10.41
C LYS A 221 -36.30 -26.80 9.28
N VAL A 222 -36.13 -25.49 9.48
CA VAL A 222 -36.40 -24.48 8.45
C VAL A 222 -35.19 -24.28 7.53
N LEU A 223 -33.98 -24.19 8.09
CA LEU A 223 -32.79 -23.82 7.34
C LEU A 223 -32.26 -24.96 6.45
N ILE A 224 -32.33 -26.21 6.92
CA ILE A 224 -31.79 -27.37 6.19
C ILE A 224 -32.50 -27.58 4.84
N PRO A 225 -33.84 -27.60 4.74
CA PRO A 225 -34.52 -27.75 3.46
C PRO A 225 -34.17 -26.65 2.45
N ILE A 226 -34.08 -25.39 2.91
CA ILE A 226 -33.70 -24.25 2.06
C ILE A 226 -32.28 -24.45 1.52
N LEU A 227 -31.34 -24.87 2.38
CA LEU A 227 -29.96 -25.14 1.98
C LEU A 227 -29.86 -26.31 1.00
N VAL A 228 -30.62 -27.39 1.22
CA VAL A 228 -30.68 -28.56 0.33
C VAL A 228 -31.24 -28.17 -1.04
N LEU A 229 -32.33 -27.40 -1.09
CA LEU A 229 -32.90 -26.90 -2.35
C LEU A 229 -31.91 -26.01 -3.10
N TYR A 230 -31.21 -25.13 -2.39
CA TYR A 230 -30.14 -24.31 -2.97
C TYR A 230 -29.01 -25.16 -3.57
N LEU A 231 -28.52 -26.15 -2.82
CA LEU A 231 -27.44 -27.04 -3.26
C LEU A 231 -27.87 -27.89 -4.47
N LEU A 232 -29.08 -28.46 -4.43
CA LEU A 232 -29.63 -29.26 -5.53
C LEU A 232 -29.75 -28.41 -6.80
N LYS A 233 -30.27 -27.18 -6.69
CA LYS A 233 -30.35 -26.25 -7.81
C LYS A 233 -28.97 -25.89 -8.35
N PHE A 234 -27.99 -25.63 -7.48
CA PHE A 234 -26.62 -25.33 -7.89
C PHE A 234 -25.99 -26.48 -8.68
N ILE A 235 -26.15 -27.72 -8.21
CA ILE A 235 -25.66 -28.92 -8.90
C ILE A 235 -26.38 -29.11 -10.24
N LEU A 236 -27.70 -28.96 -10.27
CA LEU A 236 -28.51 -29.07 -11.48
C LEU A 236 -28.10 -28.04 -12.53
N MET A 237 -27.92 -26.78 -12.11
CA MET A 237 -27.49 -25.69 -12.98
C MET A 237 -26.07 -25.94 -13.54
N TRP A 238 -25.14 -26.37 -12.69
CA TRP A 238 -23.79 -26.73 -13.12
C TRP A 238 -23.79 -27.90 -14.12
N PHE A 239 -24.62 -28.92 -13.88
CA PHE A 239 -24.75 -30.06 -14.79
C PHE A 239 -25.38 -29.69 -16.13
N LEU A 240 -26.53 -28.99 -16.13
CA LEU A 240 -27.24 -28.56 -17.34
C LEU A 240 -26.42 -27.59 -18.18
N SER A 241 -25.77 -26.62 -17.54
CA SER A 241 -24.88 -25.69 -18.25
C SER A 241 -23.75 -26.44 -18.95
N ARG A 242 -23.05 -27.34 -18.26
CA ARG A 242 -21.92 -28.07 -18.83
C ARG A 242 -22.31 -29.07 -19.92
N THR A 243 -23.44 -29.77 -19.78
CA THR A 243 -23.79 -30.89 -20.67
C THR A 243 -24.72 -30.49 -21.80
N PHE A 244 -25.72 -29.66 -21.52
CA PHE A 244 -26.83 -29.40 -22.43
C PHE A 244 -26.74 -28.03 -23.11
N PHE A 245 -26.40 -26.97 -22.38
CA PHE A 245 -26.36 -25.62 -22.92
C PHE A 245 -25.03 -25.27 -23.61
N LEU A 246 -23.89 -25.70 -23.07
CA LEU A 246 -22.57 -25.25 -23.54
C LEU A 246 -21.95 -26.21 -24.57
N GLN A 247 -21.37 -25.65 -25.64
CA GLN A 247 -20.67 -26.44 -26.66
C GLN A 247 -19.40 -27.09 -26.11
N LYS A 248 -19.05 -28.26 -26.67
CA LYS A 248 -17.83 -29.02 -26.31
C LYS A 248 -17.65 -29.23 -24.80
N HIS A 249 -18.75 -29.40 -24.06
CA HIS A 249 -18.77 -29.60 -22.61
C HIS A 249 -18.05 -28.53 -21.78
N GLY A 250 -18.09 -27.28 -22.26
CA GLY A 250 -17.54 -26.11 -21.56
C GLY A 250 -16.12 -25.71 -21.91
N LYS A 251 -15.56 -26.25 -23.01
CA LYS A 251 -14.28 -25.77 -23.56
C LYS A 251 -14.40 -24.39 -24.23
N THR A 252 -15.61 -24.01 -24.65
CA THR A 252 -15.89 -22.73 -25.30
C THR A 252 -17.17 -22.13 -24.72
N MET A 253 -17.21 -20.82 -24.46
CA MET A 253 -18.41 -20.12 -23.97
C MET A 253 -19.52 -19.95 -25.03
N ALA A 254 -19.58 -20.84 -26.02
CA ALA A 254 -20.60 -20.82 -27.06
C ALA A 254 -21.77 -21.74 -26.67
N LEU A 255 -22.99 -21.25 -26.83
CA LEU A 255 -24.21 -22.03 -26.54
C LEU A 255 -24.53 -22.99 -27.70
N LYS A 256 -24.95 -24.21 -27.39
CA LYS A 256 -25.39 -25.22 -28.36
C LYS A 256 -26.86 -25.02 -28.72
N ASN A 257 -27.72 -24.87 -27.70
CA ASN A 257 -29.17 -24.75 -27.86
C ASN A 257 -29.67 -23.42 -27.26
N LEU A 258 -29.61 -22.36 -28.05
CA LEU A 258 -29.97 -21.00 -27.62
C LEU A 258 -31.44 -20.90 -27.16
N ARG A 259 -32.38 -21.49 -27.91
CA ARG A 259 -33.82 -21.45 -27.60
C ARG A 259 -34.15 -22.14 -26.28
N ALA A 260 -33.59 -23.33 -26.05
CA ALA A 260 -33.82 -24.09 -24.83
C ALA A 260 -33.24 -23.38 -23.60
N PHE A 261 -32.09 -22.70 -23.76
CA PHE A 261 -31.51 -21.87 -22.70
C PHE A 261 -32.44 -20.72 -22.31
N PHE A 262 -33.04 -20.02 -23.27
CA PHE A 262 -33.99 -18.95 -22.95
C PHE A 262 -35.26 -19.46 -22.26
N ILE A 263 -35.84 -20.58 -22.71
CA ILE A 263 -37.01 -21.20 -22.06
C ILE A 263 -36.66 -21.62 -20.63
N PHE A 264 -35.52 -22.27 -20.44
CA PHE A 264 -35.04 -22.66 -19.11
C PHE A 264 -34.83 -21.44 -18.20
N ASN A 265 -34.20 -20.38 -18.70
CA ASN A 265 -33.98 -19.16 -17.93
C ASN A 265 -35.30 -18.49 -17.53
N TYR A 266 -36.31 -18.50 -18.41
CA TYR A 266 -37.65 -17.97 -18.12
C TYR A 266 -38.30 -18.70 -16.93
N PHE A 267 -38.27 -20.03 -16.90
CA PHE A 267 -38.80 -20.79 -15.75
C PHE A 267 -37.93 -20.64 -14.49
N ASN A 268 -36.60 -20.57 -14.66
CA ASN A 268 -35.67 -20.45 -13.53
C ASN A 268 -35.70 -19.07 -12.87
N PHE A 269 -36.16 -18.04 -13.58
CA PHE A 269 -36.26 -16.66 -13.10
C PHE A 269 -36.95 -16.55 -11.73
N PHE A 270 -38.12 -17.18 -11.56
CA PHE A 270 -38.86 -17.13 -10.29
C PHE A 270 -38.05 -17.71 -9.12
N PHE A 271 -37.37 -18.83 -9.34
CA PHE A 271 -36.49 -19.42 -8.33
C PHE A 271 -35.24 -18.57 -8.08
N ASP A 272 -34.71 -17.90 -9.09
CA ASP A 272 -33.57 -16.98 -8.95
C ASP A 272 -33.94 -15.73 -8.15
N CYS A 273 -35.19 -15.24 -8.23
CA CYS A 273 -35.66 -14.13 -7.39
C CYS A 273 -35.55 -14.47 -5.89
N PHE A 274 -36.05 -15.65 -5.47
CA PHE A 274 -35.95 -16.08 -4.08
C PHE A 274 -34.51 -16.30 -3.62
N LEU A 275 -33.69 -16.94 -4.47
CA LEU A 275 -32.27 -17.11 -4.17
C LEU A 275 -31.50 -15.79 -4.16
N GLY A 276 -31.95 -14.80 -4.94
CA GLY A 276 -31.42 -13.45 -4.94
C GLY A 276 -31.55 -12.78 -3.57
N ILE A 277 -32.69 -12.95 -2.90
CA ILE A 277 -32.91 -12.44 -1.54
C ILE A 277 -31.93 -13.10 -0.56
N VAL A 278 -31.82 -14.43 -0.58
CA VAL A 278 -30.87 -15.17 0.28
C VAL A 278 -29.42 -14.76 -0.01
N SER A 279 -29.06 -14.62 -1.28
CA SER A 279 -27.73 -14.17 -1.71
C SER A 279 -27.44 -12.73 -1.26
N CYS A 280 -28.44 -11.85 -1.26
CA CYS A 280 -28.32 -10.48 -0.75
C CYS A 280 -28.04 -10.49 0.76
N SER A 281 -28.80 -11.27 1.53
CA SER A 281 -28.55 -11.43 2.98
C SER A 281 -27.15 -11.98 3.24
N LEU A 282 -26.73 -13.02 2.51
CA LEU A 282 -25.36 -13.57 2.61
C LEU A 282 -24.28 -12.55 2.22
N ARG A 283 -24.55 -11.67 1.25
CA ARG A 283 -23.64 -10.58 0.87
C ARG A 283 -23.43 -9.62 2.04
N VAL A 284 -24.50 -9.20 2.70
CA VAL A 284 -24.41 -8.33 3.89
C VAL A 284 -23.65 -9.02 5.01
N THR A 285 -24.01 -10.26 5.36
CA THR A 285 -23.34 -11.01 6.43
C THR A 285 -21.84 -11.20 6.16
N LYS A 286 -21.47 -11.61 4.94
CA LYS A 286 -20.05 -11.77 4.55
C LYS A 286 -19.29 -10.44 4.61
N ALA A 287 -19.90 -9.35 4.16
CA ALA A 287 -19.30 -8.02 4.22
C ALA A 287 -19.10 -7.56 5.67
N SER A 288 -20.07 -7.76 6.56
CA SER A 288 -19.95 -7.44 7.99
C SER A 288 -18.85 -8.25 8.67
N ILE A 289 -18.79 -9.56 8.42
CA ILE A 289 -17.73 -10.42 8.98
C ILE A 289 -16.35 -9.96 8.47
N ALA A 290 -16.22 -9.69 7.18
CA ALA A 290 -14.97 -9.18 6.61
C ALA A 290 -14.59 -7.82 7.24
N ALA A 291 -15.53 -6.89 7.39
CA ALA A 291 -15.29 -5.58 7.98
C ALA A 291 -14.75 -5.70 9.42
N VAL A 292 -15.33 -6.60 10.24
CA VAL A 292 -14.88 -6.83 11.62
C VAL A 292 -13.49 -7.47 11.65
N LEU A 293 -13.23 -8.47 10.80
CA LEU A 293 -11.94 -9.17 10.77
C LEU A 293 -10.79 -8.29 10.24
N PHE A 294 -11.08 -7.39 9.30
CA PHE A 294 -10.10 -6.47 8.71
C PHE A 294 -10.05 -5.11 9.43
N LEU A 295 -10.89 -4.86 10.43
CA LEU A 295 -10.88 -3.61 11.21
C LEU A 295 -9.50 -3.26 11.81
N PRO A 296 -8.68 -4.21 12.32
CA PRO A 296 -7.34 -3.89 12.83
C PRO A 296 -6.35 -3.47 11.74
N ARG A 297 -6.69 -3.64 10.46
CA ARG A 297 -5.74 -3.52 9.34
C ARG A 297 -5.95 -2.23 8.56
N LEU A 298 -5.00 -1.32 8.70
CA LEU A 298 -4.98 -0.06 7.91
C LEU A 298 -4.43 -0.25 6.49
N ASP A 299 -3.88 -1.41 6.17
CA ASP A 299 -3.36 -1.72 4.83
C ASP A 299 -4.44 -2.18 3.84
N TYR A 300 -5.68 -2.34 4.30
CA TYR A 300 -6.84 -2.71 3.50
C TYR A 300 -7.93 -1.66 3.70
N CYS A 301 -8.52 -1.18 2.61
CA CYS A 301 -9.68 -0.29 2.71
C CYS A 301 -10.93 -1.10 2.99
N ILE A 302 -11.65 -0.75 4.06
CA ILE A 302 -12.95 -1.38 4.38
C ILE A 302 -13.97 -1.06 3.28
N PHE A 303 -13.80 0.09 2.64
CA PHE A 303 -14.60 0.52 1.50
C PHE A 303 -14.04 -0.06 0.19
N GLY A 304 -14.91 -0.23 -0.81
CA GLY A 304 -14.49 -0.72 -2.12
C GLY A 304 -13.55 0.26 -2.84
N ARG A 305 -12.93 -0.20 -3.95
CA ARG A 305 -11.89 0.53 -4.71
C ARG A 305 -12.26 1.97 -5.09
N THR A 306 -13.53 2.25 -5.37
CA THR A 306 -14.01 3.58 -5.75
C THR A 306 -14.09 4.55 -4.57
N LEU A 307 -14.23 4.05 -3.35
CA LEU A 307 -14.44 4.83 -2.13
C LEU A 307 -13.21 4.84 -1.21
N GLU A 308 -12.05 4.40 -1.69
CA GLU A 308 -10.79 4.40 -0.93
C GLU A 308 -10.41 5.78 -0.40
N LYS A 309 -10.81 6.85 -1.11
CA LYS A 309 -10.56 8.25 -0.71
C LYS A 309 -11.38 8.71 0.49
N MET A 310 -12.41 7.97 0.90
CA MET A 310 -13.18 8.27 2.10
C MET A 310 -12.56 7.65 3.36
N ASP A 311 -11.71 6.64 3.20
CA ASP A 311 -11.07 5.96 4.31
C ASP A 311 -9.83 6.70 4.79
N SER A 312 -9.99 7.47 5.87
CA SER A 312 -8.89 8.23 6.46
C SER A 312 -7.74 7.34 6.97
N GLY A 313 -8.06 6.13 7.46
CA GLY A 313 -7.08 5.17 7.96
C GLY A 313 -6.25 4.63 6.81
N PHE A 314 -6.90 4.12 5.77
CA PHE A 314 -6.22 3.60 4.58
C PHE A 314 -5.40 4.67 3.86
N ILE A 315 -5.92 5.88 3.66
CA ILE A 315 -5.17 6.97 3.00
C ILE A 315 -3.94 7.39 3.81
N SER A 316 -4.03 7.38 5.15
CA SER A 316 -2.87 7.68 6.00
C SER A 316 -1.77 6.62 5.81
N TYR A 317 -2.14 5.35 5.67
CA TYR A 317 -1.21 4.25 5.36
C TYR A 317 -0.61 4.39 3.96
N VAL A 318 -1.43 4.67 2.94
CA VAL A 318 -0.96 4.93 1.57
C VAL A 318 0.04 6.08 1.54
N SER A 319 -0.29 7.17 2.24
CA SER A 319 0.60 8.33 2.40
C SER A 319 1.92 7.96 3.04
N PHE A 320 1.88 7.12 4.08
CA PHE A 320 3.09 6.60 4.73
C PHE A 320 3.96 5.79 3.77
N ILE A 321 3.38 4.87 2.98
CA ILE A 321 4.15 4.09 2.00
C ILE A 321 4.82 4.99 0.96
N HIS A 322 4.10 5.96 0.39
CA HIS A 322 4.66 6.87 -0.61
C HIS A 322 5.77 7.76 -0.03
N MET A 323 5.59 8.28 1.19
CA MET A 323 6.61 9.10 1.87
C MET A 323 7.86 8.29 2.19
N GLU A 324 7.70 7.09 2.74
CA GLU A 324 8.82 6.18 2.97
C GLU A 324 9.54 5.85 1.65
N CYS A 325 8.81 5.44 0.62
CA CYS A 325 9.40 5.12 -0.68
C CYS A 325 10.17 6.31 -1.27
N LEU A 326 9.71 7.55 -1.09
CA LEU A 326 10.39 8.74 -1.61
C LEU A 326 11.70 9.04 -0.88
N HIS A 327 11.74 8.88 0.45
CA HIS A 327 12.89 9.26 1.27
C HIS A 327 13.89 8.14 1.51
N THR A 328 13.43 6.88 1.54
CA THR A 328 14.24 5.71 1.90
C THR A 328 14.44 4.74 0.73
N HIS A 329 14.25 5.19 -0.52
CA HIS A 329 14.47 4.35 -1.69
C HIS A 329 15.89 3.77 -1.71
N PRO A 330 16.08 2.44 -1.63
CA PRO A 330 17.38 1.82 -1.38
C PRO A 330 18.39 2.11 -2.50
N VAL A 331 17.93 2.22 -3.75
CA VAL A 331 18.79 2.56 -4.89
C VAL A 331 19.29 4.00 -4.79
N LEU A 332 18.45 4.94 -4.34
CA LEU A 332 18.79 6.36 -4.25
C LEU A 332 19.76 6.59 -3.09
N VAL A 333 19.47 5.99 -1.93
CA VAL A 333 20.35 6.05 -0.75
C VAL A 333 21.73 5.49 -1.09
N TYR A 334 21.79 4.33 -1.75
CA TYR A 334 23.06 3.76 -2.18
C TYR A 334 23.80 4.67 -3.18
N TYR A 335 23.08 5.22 -4.17
CA TYR A 335 23.67 6.15 -5.13
C TYR A 335 24.28 7.39 -4.46
N CYS A 336 23.56 8.02 -3.52
CA CYS A 336 24.07 9.16 -2.76
C CYS A 336 25.34 8.77 -1.98
N SER A 337 25.35 7.61 -1.33
CA SER A 337 26.54 7.12 -0.62
C SER A 337 27.76 6.95 -1.54
N LEU A 338 27.53 6.46 -2.78
CA LEU A 338 28.58 6.29 -3.79
C LEU A 338 29.11 7.64 -4.29
N VAL A 339 28.23 8.63 -4.43
CA VAL A 339 28.61 10.00 -4.84
C VAL A 339 29.42 10.67 -3.74
N CYS A 340 28.98 10.64 -2.48
CA CYS A 340 29.71 11.21 -1.35
C CYS A 340 31.11 10.59 -1.22
N GLU A 341 31.21 9.26 -1.29
CA GLU A 341 32.50 8.55 -1.21
C GLU A 341 33.46 8.98 -2.34
N LYS A 342 32.95 9.20 -3.55
CA LYS A 342 33.77 9.70 -4.67
C LYS A 342 34.23 11.15 -4.45
N ILE A 343 33.37 11.99 -3.87
CA ILE A 343 33.72 13.38 -3.55
C ILE A 343 34.82 13.39 -2.48
N GLU A 344 34.65 12.64 -1.39
CA GLU A 344 35.63 12.51 -0.31
C GLU A 344 36.99 12.02 -0.81
N ARG A 345 37.00 10.94 -1.63
CA ARG A 345 38.24 10.43 -2.24
C ARG A 345 38.92 11.49 -3.12
N ARG A 346 38.14 12.27 -3.87
CA ARG A 346 38.66 13.36 -4.69
C ARG A 346 39.25 14.47 -3.82
N GLU A 347 38.60 14.84 -2.72
CA GLU A 347 39.12 15.83 -1.78
C GLU A 347 40.42 15.37 -1.11
N GLN A 348 40.49 14.11 -0.67
CA GLN A 348 41.71 13.53 -0.10
C GLN A 348 42.88 13.55 -1.09
N TYR A 349 42.62 13.22 -2.36
CA TYR A 349 43.61 13.33 -3.44
C TYR A 349 44.05 14.80 -3.67
N LEU A 350 43.11 15.74 -3.63
CA LEU A 350 43.41 17.16 -3.80
C LEU A 350 44.27 17.73 -2.66
N ARG A 351 44.07 17.24 -1.42
CA ARG A 351 44.83 17.64 -0.22
C ARG A 351 46.25 17.09 -0.20
N SER A 352 46.51 15.94 -0.84
CA SER A 352 47.81 15.25 -0.80
C SER A 352 48.78 15.59 -1.94
N SER A 353 48.33 16.28 -3.01
CA SER A 353 49.13 16.50 -4.23
C SER A 353 49.60 17.97 -4.45
N LYS A 354 50.83 18.16 -4.98
CA LYS A 354 51.48 19.48 -5.24
C LYS A 354 50.84 20.26 -6.41
N ARG A 355 50.83 21.60 -6.33
CA ARG A 355 49.97 22.53 -7.14
C ARG A 355 50.08 22.46 -8.66
N GLU A 356 51.26 22.24 -9.21
CA GLU A 356 51.48 22.29 -10.67
C GLU A 356 51.31 20.93 -11.36
N MET A 357 51.75 19.84 -10.71
CA MET A 357 51.54 18.47 -11.21
C MET A 357 50.05 18.08 -11.23
N ARG A 358 49.22 18.76 -10.41
CA ARG A 358 47.76 18.59 -10.32
C ARG A 358 47.01 18.89 -11.63
N ASN A 359 47.39 19.89 -12.43
CA ASN A 359 46.52 20.34 -13.54
C ASN A 359 46.64 19.43 -14.77
N ILE A 360 47.86 19.08 -15.16
CA ILE A 360 48.13 18.27 -16.36
C ILE A 360 47.66 16.82 -16.17
N GLU A 361 48.01 16.21 -15.03
CA GLU A 361 47.59 14.84 -14.71
C GLU A 361 46.07 14.73 -14.52
N MET A 362 45.44 15.73 -13.88
CA MET A 362 43.99 15.72 -13.69
C MET A 362 43.24 15.92 -15.01
N GLU A 363 43.77 16.70 -15.96
CA GLU A 363 43.18 16.82 -17.30
C GLU A 363 43.31 15.55 -18.13
N ALA A 364 44.46 14.88 -18.08
CA ALA A 364 44.66 13.58 -18.71
C ALA A 364 43.73 12.52 -18.11
N TYR A 365 43.62 12.47 -16.78
CA TYR A 365 42.70 11.59 -16.06
C TYR A 365 41.24 11.87 -16.44
N LYS A 366 40.81 13.15 -16.47
CA LYS A 366 39.46 13.54 -16.91
C LYS A 366 39.17 13.13 -18.35
N ARG A 367 40.14 13.27 -19.26
CA ARG A 367 40.01 12.81 -20.67
C ARG A 367 39.82 11.30 -20.73
N ARG A 368 40.65 10.52 -20.03
CA ARG A 368 40.53 9.05 -19.95
C ARG A 368 39.18 8.61 -19.38
N GLN A 369 38.75 9.21 -18.27
CA GLN A 369 37.46 8.91 -17.66
C GLN A 369 36.30 9.20 -18.62
N ARG A 370 36.31 10.36 -19.31
CA ARG A 370 35.28 10.69 -20.31
C ARG A 370 35.20 9.66 -21.43
N ALA A 371 36.34 9.17 -21.94
CA ALA A 371 36.36 8.12 -22.95
C ALA A 371 35.72 6.82 -22.42
N ILE A 372 36.09 6.39 -21.21
CA ILE A 372 35.50 5.20 -20.57
C ILE A 372 33.99 5.38 -20.40
N PHE A 373 33.52 6.50 -19.84
CA PHE A 373 32.09 6.76 -19.67
C PHE A 373 31.31 6.73 -21.00
N ARG A 374 31.89 7.25 -22.09
CA ARG A 374 31.27 7.18 -23.43
C ARG A 374 31.12 5.74 -23.92
N TRP A 375 32.14 4.90 -23.72
CA TRP A 375 32.08 3.48 -24.06
C TRP A 375 31.05 2.72 -23.22
N TRP A 376 31.02 2.95 -21.90
CA TRP A 376 30.04 2.32 -21.01
C TRP A 376 28.60 2.75 -21.34
N LEU A 377 28.42 4.02 -21.71
CA LEU A 377 27.16 4.53 -22.18
C LEU A 377 26.73 3.83 -23.48
N GLY A 378 27.61 3.76 -24.47
CA GLY A 378 27.35 3.06 -25.73
C GLY A 378 26.95 1.60 -25.49
N TYR A 379 27.71 0.90 -24.65
CA TYR A 379 27.40 -0.48 -24.26
C TYR A 379 26.02 -0.63 -23.61
N THR A 380 25.64 0.29 -22.71
CA THR A 380 24.34 0.26 -22.04
C THR A 380 23.19 0.52 -23.00
N LEU A 381 23.34 1.47 -23.93
CA LEU A 381 22.32 1.79 -24.95
C LEU A 381 22.14 0.67 -25.98
N ILE A 382 23.23 0.03 -26.40
CA ILE A 382 23.18 -1.12 -27.33
C ILE A 382 22.40 -2.27 -26.71
N ARG A 383 22.60 -2.54 -25.41
CA ARG A 383 21.88 -3.61 -24.70
C ARG A 383 20.44 -3.25 -24.32
N ASN A 384 20.07 -1.97 -24.34
CA ASN A 384 18.75 -1.48 -23.94
C ASN A 384 18.24 -0.47 -24.97
N THR A 385 17.77 -0.96 -26.12
CA THR A 385 17.39 -0.12 -27.27
C THR A 385 16.29 0.89 -26.95
N GLN A 386 15.32 0.53 -26.10
CA GLN A 386 14.24 1.40 -25.64
C GLN A 386 14.74 2.68 -24.94
N LEU A 387 15.86 2.60 -24.21
CA LEU A 387 16.43 3.76 -23.52
C LEU A 387 17.02 4.79 -24.50
N THR A 388 17.31 4.40 -25.74
CA THR A 388 17.89 5.31 -26.75
C THR A 388 16.91 6.40 -27.14
N GLN A 389 15.64 6.04 -27.35
CA GLN A 389 14.59 7.01 -27.70
C GLN A 389 14.30 7.94 -26.52
N LEU A 390 14.12 7.39 -25.31
CA LEU A 390 13.88 8.15 -24.09
C LEU A 390 15.02 9.14 -23.79
N ARG A 391 16.28 8.72 -23.97
CA ARG A 391 17.44 9.58 -23.79
C ARG A 391 17.46 10.73 -24.79
N LYS A 392 17.19 10.47 -26.08
CA LYS A 392 17.16 11.53 -27.11
C LYS A 392 16.13 12.60 -26.76
N HIS A 393 14.94 12.18 -26.34
CA HIS A 393 13.88 13.07 -25.89
C HIS A 393 14.31 13.90 -24.66
N GLN A 394 14.83 13.25 -23.61
CA GLN A 394 15.27 13.95 -22.40
C GLN A 394 16.43 14.91 -22.64
N VAL A 395 17.42 14.55 -23.47
CA VAL A 395 18.54 15.44 -23.78
C VAL A 395 18.05 16.66 -24.55
N GLY A 396 17.12 16.50 -25.50
CA GLY A 396 16.48 17.63 -26.18
C GLY A 396 15.75 18.55 -25.20
N HIS A 397 14.95 17.98 -24.28
CA HIS A 397 14.25 18.75 -23.26
C HIS A 397 15.20 19.52 -22.31
N LEU A 398 16.27 18.86 -21.84
CA LEU A 398 17.27 19.52 -20.97
C LEU A 398 18.00 20.66 -21.70
N GLN A 399 18.27 20.51 -23.00
CA GLN A 399 18.86 21.58 -23.81
C GLN A 399 17.91 22.77 -23.94
N LEU A 400 16.62 22.52 -24.18
CA LEU A 400 15.58 23.56 -24.22
C LEU A 400 15.46 24.31 -22.88
N GLN A 401 15.35 23.59 -21.75
CA GLN A 401 15.32 24.21 -20.42
C GLN A 401 16.58 25.02 -20.10
N SER A 402 17.75 24.54 -20.53
CA SER A 402 19.00 25.29 -20.36
C SER A 402 19.02 26.58 -21.19
N ALA A 403 18.43 26.56 -22.40
CA ALA A 403 18.30 27.74 -23.25
C ALA A 403 17.28 28.73 -22.67
N GLU A 404 16.15 28.25 -22.15
CA GLU A 404 15.13 29.09 -21.49
C GLU A 404 15.69 29.75 -20.22
N SER A 405 16.34 28.99 -19.34
CA SER A 405 16.98 29.55 -18.13
C SER A 405 18.11 30.53 -18.45
N PHE A 406 18.84 30.30 -19.55
CA PHE A 406 19.85 31.25 -20.04
C PHE A 406 19.21 32.51 -20.63
N ASN A 407 18.11 32.39 -21.36
CA ASN A 407 17.35 33.53 -21.88
C ASN A 407 16.73 34.34 -20.73
N GLU A 408 16.17 33.69 -19.71
CA GLU A 408 15.66 34.35 -18.50
C GLU A 408 16.78 35.07 -17.73
N PHE A 409 17.97 34.46 -17.65
CA PHE A 409 19.16 35.11 -17.10
C PHE A 409 19.58 36.33 -17.94
N LEU A 410 19.56 36.24 -19.26
CA LEU A 410 19.86 37.36 -20.15
C LEU A 410 18.83 38.48 -20.02
N GLU A 411 17.54 38.17 -19.96
CA GLU A 411 16.47 39.16 -19.75
C GLU A 411 16.63 39.88 -18.42
N ARG A 412 16.92 39.16 -17.32
CA ARG A 412 17.21 39.77 -16.01
C ARG A 412 18.46 40.66 -16.05
N LYS A 413 19.50 40.24 -16.78
CA LYS A 413 20.75 41.00 -16.91
C LYS A 413 20.60 42.21 -17.82
N PHE A 414 19.76 42.13 -18.85
CA PHE A 414 19.36 43.25 -19.70
C PHE A 414 18.51 44.24 -18.91
N PHE A 415 17.46 43.79 -18.20
CA PHE A 415 16.62 44.64 -17.34
C PHE A 415 17.44 45.38 -16.28
N ASN A 416 18.39 44.70 -15.63
CA ASN A 416 19.27 45.33 -14.64
C ASN A 416 20.30 46.29 -15.25
N ARG A 417 20.62 46.16 -16.54
CA ARG A 417 21.56 47.05 -17.26
C ARG A 417 20.85 48.29 -17.83
N PHE A 418 19.53 48.26 -17.96
CA PHE A 418 18.71 49.39 -18.43
C PHE A 418 18.09 50.25 -17.31
N GLN A 419 18.39 49.96 -16.03
CA GLN A 419 18.13 50.90 -14.92
C GLN A 419 19.30 51.87 -14.74
N LEU A 420 19.36 52.89 -15.60
CA LEU A 420 19.98 54.19 -15.27
C LEU A 420 18.84 55.20 -15.04
N PRO A 421 19.05 56.22 -14.18
CA PRO A 421 17.97 56.95 -13.54
C PRO A 421 17.15 57.75 -14.56
N GLN A 422 15.85 57.77 -14.31
CA GLN A 422 14.85 58.55 -15.03
C GLN A 422 15.35 59.96 -15.33
N THR A 423 15.28 60.37 -16.59
CA THR A 423 14.66 61.63 -17.02
C THR A 423 14.77 61.74 -18.54
N THR A 424 13.66 61.51 -19.23
CA THR A 424 13.05 62.48 -20.17
C THR A 424 11.87 61.82 -20.87
N LYS A 425 10.72 62.48 -20.78
CA LYS A 425 9.48 62.12 -21.45
C LYS A 425 9.71 62.07 -22.96
N PHE A 426 9.34 60.97 -23.60
CA PHE A 426 8.91 60.99 -25.00
C PHE A 426 7.63 60.17 -25.15
N THR A 427 6.53 60.89 -25.30
CA THR A 427 5.25 60.38 -25.75
C THR A 427 5.37 60.03 -27.24
N LEU A 428 5.18 58.77 -27.59
CA LEU A 428 4.88 58.36 -28.95
C LEU A 428 3.66 57.43 -28.93
N THR A 429 2.56 58.03 -29.38
CA THR A 429 1.27 57.42 -29.66
C THR A 429 1.42 56.29 -30.68
N ARG A 430 0.87 55.11 -30.38
CA ARG A 430 0.62 54.09 -31.40
C ARG A 430 -0.79 53.52 -31.28
N SER A 431 -1.58 54.00 -32.24
CA SER A 431 -2.78 53.48 -32.89
C SER A 431 -3.53 52.28 -32.29
N ARG A 432 -4.82 52.55 -32.09
CA ARG A 432 -5.94 51.73 -31.66
C ARG A 432 -6.45 50.80 -32.78
N ARG A 433 -6.37 49.49 -32.56
CA ARG A 433 -7.27 48.39 -32.98
C ARG A 433 -7.05 47.31 -31.92
N ASP A 434 -8.01 46.92 -31.07
CA ASP A 434 -9.31 46.33 -31.38
C ASP A 434 -10.36 46.61 -30.28
N LEU A 435 -11.62 46.41 -30.66
CA LEU A 435 -12.84 46.55 -29.87
C LEU A 435 -13.10 45.35 -28.94
N HIS A 436 -13.64 45.67 -27.76
CA HIS A 436 -14.51 44.89 -26.86
C HIS A 436 -14.01 43.55 -26.27
N ALA A 437 -13.77 43.56 -24.95
CA ALA A 437 -14.74 43.09 -23.97
C ALA A 437 -14.31 43.47 -22.54
N GLU A 438 -15.21 44.12 -21.82
CA GLU A 438 -15.09 44.48 -20.40
C GLU A 438 -15.12 43.24 -19.50
N GLY A 439 -14.39 43.31 -18.39
CA GLY A 439 -14.36 42.29 -17.36
C GLY A 439 -13.45 42.71 -16.21
N THR A 440 -13.94 43.66 -15.42
CA THR A 440 -13.46 44.12 -14.11
C THR A 440 -12.89 43.00 -13.23
N MET A 441 -11.70 43.17 -12.65
CA MET A 441 -11.41 42.77 -11.27
C MET A 441 -10.16 43.43 -10.70
N ASP A 442 -10.27 43.68 -9.41
CA ASP A 442 -9.51 44.60 -8.60
C ASP A 442 -8.05 44.21 -8.34
N SER A 443 -7.29 45.27 -8.15
CA SER A 443 -6.04 45.36 -7.40
C SER A 443 -6.01 44.54 -6.10
N ASN A 444 -5.06 43.60 -6.01
CA ASN A 444 -4.10 43.44 -4.89
C ASN A 444 -3.58 42.01 -4.83
N THR A 445 -2.39 41.74 -5.39
CA THR A 445 -1.50 40.65 -4.90
C THR A 445 -0.10 40.79 -5.50
N ILE A 446 0.64 41.80 -5.05
CA ILE A 446 2.11 41.79 -5.13
C ILE A 446 2.62 41.51 -3.72
N ILE A 447 2.68 40.24 -3.34
CA ILE A 447 3.60 39.79 -2.28
C ILE A 447 4.34 38.56 -2.80
N ARG A 448 5.65 38.75 -2.93
CA ARG A 448 6.69 37.80 -3.28
C ARG A 448 6.53 36.46 -2.54
N ASN A 449 6.57 35.37 -3.28
CA ASN A 449 7.01 34.07 -2.76
C ASN A 449 8.17 33.55 -3.60
N ASN A 450 9.39 33.88 -3.17
CA ASN A 450 10.58 33.11 -3.50
C ASN A 450 10.50 31.80 -2.70
N THR A 451 10.01 30.73 -3.33
CA THR A 451 10.35 29.37 -2.92
C THR A 451 10.68 28.58 -4.17
N THR A 452 11.98 28.51 -4.46
CA THR A 452 12.58 27.55 -5.39
C THR A 452 12.35 26.14 -4.84
N ALA A 453 11.24 25.51 -5.23
CA ALA A 453 10.98 24.10 -5.01
C ALA A 453 11.41 23.31 -6.25
N CYS A 454 12.45 22.51 -6.06
CA CYS A 454 12.93 21.48 -6.96
C CYS A 454 11.75 20.58 -7.38
N THR A 455 11.24 20.79 -8.59
CA THR A 455 10.15 20.01 -9.16
C THR A 455 10.75 18.91 -10.01
N THR A 456 10.83 17.70 -9.44
CA THR A 456 10.92 16.46 -10.22
C THR A 456 9.61 16.30 -11.00
N LEU A 457 9.62 16.78 -12.24
CA LEU A 457 8.64 16.47 -13.27
C LEU A 457 8.81 14.99 -13.66
N LEU A 458 7.87 14.17 -13.22
CA LEU A 458 7.65 12.83 -13.75
C LEU A 458 6.84 12.98 -15.04
N LEU A 459 7.33 12.32 -16.08
CA LEU A 459 6.76 12.23 -17.41
C LEU A 459 5.28 11.83 -17.34
N ASP A 460 4.41 12.69 -17.90
CA ASP A 460 3.11 12.28 -18.40
C ASP A 460 3.34 11.21 -19.46
N VAL A 461 2.88 10.00 -19.17
CA VAL A 461 2.52 9.02 -20.18
C VAL A 461 1.02 9.17 -20.30
N ASP A 462 0.58 9.84 -21.36
CA ASP A 462 -0.80 9.85 -21.80
C ASP A 462 -1.23 8.40 -22.08
N GLU A 463 -1.85 7.78 -21.09
CA GLU A 463 -2.64 6.58 -21.28
C GLU A 463 -4.08 7.08 -21.45
N HIS A 464 -4.56 7.05 -22.70
CA HIS A 464 -5.93 7.33 -23.10
C HIS A 464 -6.89 6.46 -22.26
N ASP A 465 -7.50 7.05 -21.23
CA ASP A 465 -8.55 6.41 -20.45
C ASP A 465 -9.91 6.94 -20.90
N ASP A 466 -10.40 6.37 -22.00
CA ASP A 466 -11.80 6.45 -22.39
C ASP A 466 -12.63 5.60 -21.42
N ARG A 467 -13.07 6.22 -20.31
CA ARG A 467 -14.31 5.90 -19.60
C ARG A 467 -14.55 6.84 -18.41
N LYS A 468 -15.16 8.00 -18.69
CA LYS A 468 -16.08 8.62 -17.73
C LYS A 468 -17.46 7.99 -17.92
N PRO A 469 -18.12 7.50 -16.85
CA PRO A 469 -19.55 7.68 -16.73
C PRO A 469 -19.81 8.79 -15.73
N GLY A 470 -20.53 9.81 -16.19
CA GLY A 470 -21.18 10.75 -15.29
C GLY A 470 -22.21 10.00 -14.44
N PHE A 471 -22.20 10.26 -13.14
CA PHE A 471 -23.30 10.76 -12.34
C PHE A 471 -22.75 11.15 -10.97
#